data_AF-A0A2V8SIB1-F1
#
_entry.id   AF-A0A2V8SIB1-F1
#
_cell.length_a   1.000
_cell.length_b   1.000
_cell.length_c   1.000
_cell.angle_alpha   90.00
_cell.angle_beta   90.00
_cell.angle_gamma   90.00
#
_symmetry.space_group_name_H-M   'P 1'
#
loop_
_entity.id
_entity.type
_entity.pdbx_description
1 polymer ?
#
loop_
_entity_poly.entity_id
_entity_poly.type
_entity_poly.pdbx_seq_one_letter_code
_entity_poly.pdbx_strand_id
1 'polypeptide(L)'
;MSSGQIVSVDPAAAIPGGEVSVECDGYDTSNLRECRAMIGGESARMVGAAPWRVLAIVPETLEEGGEVDAVLESRDAQRSEPSRLVVGRKLADDLHVVANPAIDPDDGSLYVTRSGSRGQRVPVSLFRINTDGEISSVSGEITNPTSIAFDSLGQMYVTSRLDGTVYRVTPFHEIVPFARNLGVATGLAFDGAGRMYVGDRTGTIHRVNGHGESDVWALLEQSVAAYHLAFGPD
;
A
#
# COMPACT_ATOMS: atom_id res chain seq x y z
N MET A 1 -21.91 35.56 8.15
CA MET A 1 -20.61 34.98 8.57
C MET A 1 -20.84 33.49 8.60
N SER A 2 -19.96 32.71 7.97
CA SER A 2 -20.23 31.33 7.57
C SER A 2 -19.05 30.44 7.97
N SER A 3 -19.38 29.21 8.38
CA SER A 3 -18.46 28.08 8.55
C SER A 3 -17.84 27.58 7.24
N GLY A 4 -18.17 28.22 6.13
CA GLY A 4 -17.75 27.84 4.80
C GLY A 4 -18.46 26.59 4.29
N GLN A 5 -18.48 26.43 2.97
CA GLN A 5 -18.89 25.19 2.32
C GLN A 5 -17.64 24.42 1.93
N ILE A 6 -17.47 23.19 2.43
CA ILE A 6 -16.36 22.33 2.00
C ILE A 6 -16.60 21.93 0.54
N VAL A 7 -15.58 22.11 -0.29
CA VAL A 7 -15.55 21.73 -1.71
C VAL A 7 -14.89 20.37 -1.88
N SER A 8 -13.76 20.14 -1.21
CA SER A 8 -13.04 18.87 -1.25
C SER A 8 -12.05 18.74 -0.09
N VAL A 9 -11.70 17.50 0.25
CA VAL A 9 -10.60 17.15 1.14
C VAL A 9 -9.54 16.39 0.34
N ASP A 10 -8.29 16.86 0.37
CA ASP A 10 -7.17 16.27 -0.36
C ASP A 10 -5.95 16.07 0.56
N PRO A 11 -5.36 14.87 0.62
CA PRO A 11 -5.84 13.63 0.00
C PRO A 11 -7.17 13.15 0.60
N ALA A 12 -7.94 12.38 -0.19
CA ALA A 12 -9.18 11.75 0.27
C ALA A 12 -8.96 10.64 1.32
N ALA A 13 -7.71 10.21 1.50
CA ALA A 13 -7.29 9.28 2.54
C ALA A 13 -5.98 9.77 3.20
N ALA A 14 -5.92 9.70 4.53
CA ALA A 14 -4.76 10.09 5.33
C ALA A 14 -4.58 9.13 6.51
N ILE A 15 -3.47 9.24 7.25
CA ILE A 15 -3.23 8.49 8.49
C ILE A 15 -3.27 9.47 9.69
N PRO A 16 -3.45 8.99 10.94
CA PRO A 16 -3.23 9.80 12.12
C PRO A 16 -1.87 10.52 12.07
N GLY A 17 -1.84 11.81 12.41
CA GLY A 17 -0.67 12.67 12.28
C GLY A 17 -0.38 13.17 10.85
N GLY A 18 -1.08 12.66 9.84
CA GLY A 18 -1.00 13.13 8.45
C GLY A 18 -1.67 14.50 8.24
N GLU A 19 -1.22 15.24 7.22
CA GLU A 19 -1.81 16.52 6.84
C GLU A 19 -2.85 16.34 5.72
N VAL A 20 -3.97 17.05 5.83
CA VAL A 20 -5.00 17.17 4.79
C VAL A 20 -5.30 18.64 4.49
N SER A 21 -5.58 18.93 3.22
CA SER A 21 -6.11 20.21 2.74
C SER A 21 -7.63 20.11 2.60
N VAL A 22 -8.35 21.00 3.28
CA VAL A 22 -9.80 21.17 3.16
C VAL A 22 -10.05 22.42 2.32
N GLU A 23 -10.32 22.24 1.03
CA GLU A 23 -10.77 23.33 0.15
C GLU A 23 -12.19 23.71 0.53
N CYS A 24 -12.46 25.01 0.64
CA CYS A 24 -13.76 25.52 1.02
C CYS A 24 -14.09 26.84 0.31
N ASP A 25 -15.33 27.29 0.41
CA ASP A 25 -15.75 28.62 0.01
C ASP A 25 -16.43 29.34 1.18
N GLY A 26 -16.12 30.62 1.37
CA GLY A 26 -16.77 31.47 2.37
C GLY A 26 -16.42 31.18 3.83
N TYR A 27 -15.28 30.53 4.12
CA TYR A 27 -14.86 30.27 5.50
C TYR A 27 -14.46 31.57 6.21
N ASP A 28 -15.11 31.90 7.33
CA ASP A 28 -14.81 33.13 8.07
C ASP A 28 -13.52 33.02 8.90
N THR A 29 -12.42 33.50 8.34
CA THR A 29 -11.11 33.57 9.00
C THR A 29 -10.81 34.93 9.63
N SER A 30 -11.81 35.79 9.85
CA SER A 30 -11.60 37.11 10.46
C SER A 30 -11.08 37.03 11.90
N ASN A 31 -11.40 35.94 12.60
CA ASN A 31 -10.85 35.60 13.91
C ASN A 31 -10.39 34.13 13.95
N LEU A 32 -9.09 33.90 13.69
CA LEU A 32 -8.49 32.56 13.69
C LEU A 32 -8.63 31.80 15.03
N ARG A 33 -8.88 32.48 16.15
CA ARG A 33 -9.08 31.82 17.45
C ARG A 33 -10.43 31.10 17.55
N GLU A 34 -11.40 31.49 16.73
CA GLU A 34 -12.74 30.90 16.66
C GLU A 34 -12.85 29.86 15.54
N CYS A 35 -11.85 29.77 14.66
CA CYS A 35 -11.75 28.77 13.61
C CYS A 35 -11.38 27.40 14.19
N ARG A 36 -12.07 26.33 13.79
CA ARG A 36 -11.67 24.94 14.03
C ARG A 36 -11.83 24.12 12.75
N ALA A 37 -10.96 23.14 12.58
CA ALA A 37 -11.21 21.98 11.73
C ALA A 37 -11.48 20.80 12.65
N MET A 38 -12.56 20.07 12.39
CA MET A 38 -12.95 18.88 13.12
C MET A 38 -12.80 17.68 12.19
N ILE A 39 -12.14 16.62 12.64
CA ILE A 39 -11.98 15.38 11.89
C ILE A 39 -12.40 14.24 12.82
N GLY A 40 -13.35 13.40 12.41
CA GLY A 40 -13.88 12.33 13.26
C GLY A 40 -14.55 12.82 14.54
N GLY A 41 -15.08 14.05 14.53
CA GLY A 41 -15.68 14.68 15.71
C GLY A 41 -14.66 15.28 16.69
N GLU A 42 -13.36 15.20 16.41
CA GLU A 42 -12.29 15.74 17.26
C GLU A 42 -11.65 16.98 16.64
N SER A 43 -11.16 17.89 17.48
CA SER A 43 -10.49 19.10 17.00
C SER A 43 -9.13 18.76 16.41
N ALA A 44 -9.02 18.88 15.09
CA ALA A 44 -7.77 18.76 14.37
C ALA A 44 -6.88 19.98 14.61
N ARG A 45 -5.56 19.77 14.62
CA ARG A 45 -4.61 20.87 14.69
C ARG A 45 -4.57 21.56 13.33
N MET A 46 -5.03 22.81 13.26
CA MET A 46 -4.88 23.62 12.06
C MET A 46 -3.44 24.11 11.89
N VAL A 47 -2.87 23.86 10.71
CA VAL A 47 -1.56 24.37 10.28
C VAL A 47 -1.72 25.76 9.65
N GLY A 48 -2.80 25.96 8.91
CA GLY A 48 -3.14 27.23 8.28
C GLY A 48 -4.63 27.30 7.95
N ALA A 49 -5.16 28.52 7.88
CA ALA A 49 -6.54 28.77 7.50
C ALA A 49 -6.63 30.05 6.66
N ALA A 50 -7.40 29.96 5.58
CA ALA A 50 -7.78 31.04 4.69
C ALA A 50 -9.27 30.87 4.32
N PRO A 51 -9.92 31.91 3.77
CA PRO A 51 -11.34 31.82 3.42
C PRO A 51 -11.70 30.73 2.39
N TRP A 52 -10.69 30.19 1.70
CA TRP A 52 -10.82 29.21 0.64
C TRP A 52 -10.12 27.87 0.92
N ARG A 53 -9.36 27.76 2.03
CA ARG A 53 -8.59 26.55 2.36
C ARG A 53 -8.21 26.49 3.83
N VAL A 54 -8.29 25.29 4.41
CA VAL A 54 -7.75 24.98 5.74
C VAL A 54 -6.80 23.79 5.64
N LEU A 55 -5.59 23.92 6.19
CA LEU A 55 -4.66 22.81 6.36
C LEU A 55 -4.79 22.28 7.78
N ALA A 56 -5.05 20.98 7.92
CA ALA A 56 -5.29 20.35 9.20
C ALA A 56 -4.52 19.04 9.35
N ILE A 57 -4.04 18.76 10.55
CA ILE A 57 -3.42 17.48 10.91
C ILE A 57 -4.49 16.54 11.45
N VAL A 58 -4.61 15.36 10.86
CA VAL A 58 -5.51 14.28 11.33
C VAL A 58 -5.16 13.94 12.79
N PRO A 59 -6.12 13.96 13.72
CA PRO A 59 -5.87 13.63 15.12
C PRO A 59 -5.19 12.27 15.29
N GLU A 60 -4.16 12.22 16.13
CA GLU A 60 -3.41 10.99 16.48
C GLU A 60 -4.31 9.94 17.17
N THR A 61 -5.38 10.39 17.79
CA THR A 61 -6.39 9.59 18.50
C THR A 61 -7.26 8.73 17.59
N LEU A 62 -7.31 9.02 16.28
CA LEU A 62 -8.09 8.26 15.29
C LEU A 62 -7.37 6.97 14.83
N GLU A 63 -6.78 6.24 15.77
CA GLU A 63 -5.96 5.04 15.50
C GLU A 63 -6.76 3.88 14.90
N GLU A 64 -8.06 3.78 15.22
CA GLU A 64 -8.94 2.74 14.68
C GLU A 64 -9.17 2.89 13.16
N GLY A 65 -8.93 4.09 12.61
CA GLY A 65 -9.16 4.42 11.21
C GLY A 65 -10.63 4.32 10.80
N GLY A 66 -10.86 4.22 9.49
CA GLY A 66 -12.19 4.14 8.89
C GLY A 66 -12.64 5.45 8.23
N GLU A 67 -13.91 5.50 7.84
CA GLU A 67 -14.50 6.71 7.25
C GLU A 67 -14.92 7.67 8.36
N VAL A 68 -14.46 8.91 8.25
CA VAL A 68 -14.76 9.98 9.20
C VAL A 68 -15.20 11.25 8.47
N ASP A 69 -15.91 12.11 9.19
CA ASP A 69 -16.29 13.42 8.69
C ASP A 69 -15.20 14.46 8.99
N ALA A 70 -14.87 15.26 7.97
CA ALA A 70 -14.19 16.53 8.10
C ALA A 70 -15.23 17.67 8.10
N VAL A 71 -15.17 18.55 9.09
CA VAL A 71 -16.09 19.67 9.29
C VAL A 71 -15.30 20.92 9.65
N LEU A 72 -15.66 22.06 9.07
CA LEU A 72 -15.13 23.35 9.48
C LEU A 72 -16.08 24.02 10.47
N GLU A 73 -15.55 24.57 11.55
CA GLU A 73 -16.30 25.40 12.49
C GLU A 73 -15.76 26.83 12.49
N SER A 74 -16.68 27.77 12.63
CA SER A 74 -16.39 29.20 12.77
C SER A 74 -17.11 29.77 14.00
N ARG A 75 -17.16 31.10 14.09
CA ARG A 75 -17.86 31.86 15.13
C ARG A 75 -19.26 31.31 15.43
N ASP A 76 -19.64 31.40 16.71
CA ASP A 76 -20.92 30.94 17.26
C ASP A 76 -21.20 29.43 17.05
N ALA A 77 -20.15 28.62 16.90
CA ALA A 77 -20.21 27.19 16.65
C ALA A 77 -21.01 26.82 15.37
N GLN A 78 -21.02 27.72 14.38
CA GLN A 78 -21.50 27.35 13.04
C GLN A 78 -20.59 26.28 12.45
N ARG A 79 -21.20 25.28 11.80
CA ARG A 79 -20.50 24.13 11.21
C ARG A 79 -20.78 24.07 9.72
N SER A 80 -19.82 23.64 8.92
CA SER A 80 -20.05 23.33 7.51
C SER A 80 -20.86 22.03 7.39
N GLU A 81 -21.36 21.74 6.19
CA GLU A 81 -21.72 20.36 5.86
C GLU A 81 -20.46 19.47 5.94
N PRO A 82 -20.60 18.20 6.37
CA PRO A 82 -19.47 17.28 6.48
C PRO A 82 -18.96 16.85 5.10
N SER A 83 -17.65 16.65 5.00
CA SER A 83 -17.01 16.00 3.86
C SER A 83 -16.31 14.73 4.31
N ARG A 84 -16.42 13.66 3.53
CA ARG A 84 -15.80 12.37 3.83
C ARG A 84 -14.27 12.45 3.76
N LEU A 85 -13.62 11.80 4.73
CA LEU A 85 -12.19 11.50 4.75
C LEU A 85 -12.01 10.04 5.19
N VAL A 86 -11.10 9.30 4.54
CA VAL A 86 -10.70 7.97 5.02
C VAL A 86 -9.45 8.11 5.88
N VAL A 87 -9.51 7.62 7.12
CA VAL A 87 -8.34 7.54 8.02
C VAL A 87 -7.82 6.11 8.02
N GLY A 88 -6.53 5.94 7.72
CA GLY A 88 -5.86 4.66 7.74
C GLY A 88 -5.52 4.22 9.17
N ARG A 89 -5.73 2.95 9.46
CA ARG A 89 -5.28 2.30 10.71
C ARG A 89 -3.89 1.70 10.53
N LYS A 90 -3.02 1.84 11.54
CA LYS A 90 -1.75 1.11 11.57
C LYS A 90 -2.01 -0.37 11.87
N LEU A 91 -1.71 -1.25 10.91
CA LEU A 91 -1.82 -2.71 11.11
C LEU A 91 -0.58 -3.32 11.77
N ALA A 92 0.61 -2.86 11.38
CA ALA A 92 1.88 -3.33 11.91
C ALA A 92 2.99 -2.30 11.64
N ASP A 93 4.07 -2.38 12.42
CA ASP A 93 5.32 -1.65 12.22
C ASP A 93 6.53 -2.60 12.34
N ASP A 94 7.73 -2.07 12.13
CA ASP A 94 9.01 -2.80 12.26
C ASP A 94 9.12 -4.10 11.42
N LEU A 95 8.39 -4.18 10.30
CA LEU A 95 8.29 -5.39 9.48
C LEU A 95 9.57 -5.73 8.69
N HIS A 96 10.52 -4.79 8.57
CA HIS A 96 11.75 -4.92 7.78
C HIS A 96 11.52 -5.54 6.38
N VAL A 97 10.52 -5.03 5.67
CA VAL A 97 10.11 -5.57 4.38
C VAL A 97 11.15 -5.31 3.29
N VAL A 98 11.31 -6.27 2.39
CA VAL A 98 12.31 -6.20 1.30
C VAL A 98 11.72 -5.58 0.03
N ALA A 99 10.41 -5.72 -0.17
CA ALA A 99 9.77 -5.44 -1.46
C ALA A 99 8.24 -5.35 -1.38
N ASN A 100 7.64 -5.17 -2.57
CA ASN A 100 6.20 -5.03 -2.86
C ASN A 100 5.34 -5.97 -2.01
N PRO A 101 4.64 -5.42 -1.01
CA PRO A 101 3.64 -6.21 -0.32
C PRO A 101 2.45 -6.45 -1.27
N ALA A 102 1.75 -7.56 -1.09
CA ALA A 102 0.62 -7.93 -1.92
C ALA A 102 -0.62 -8.14 -1.06
N ILE A 103 -1.77 -7.68 -1.54
CA ILE A 103 -3.06 -7.91 -0.90
C ILE A 103 -3.62 -9.23 -1.42
N ASP A 104 -4.00 -10.11 -0.51
CA ASP A 104 -4.77 -11.30 -0.83
C ASP A 104 -6.18 -10.89 -1.29
N PRO A 105 -6.57 -11.23 -2.54
CA PRO A 105 -7.88 -10.86 -3.05
C PRO A 105 -9.04 -11.59 -2.34
N ASP A 106 -8.80 -12.71 -1.66
CA ASP A 106 -9.85 -13.52 -1.05
C ASP A 106 -10.28 -12.96 0.32
N ASP A 107 -9.34 -12.41 1.10
CA ASP A 107 -9.61 -11.97 2.47
C ASP A 107 -9.02 -10.60 2.85
N GLY A 108 -8.32 -9.92 1.94
CA GLY A 108 -7.75 -8.59 2.15
C GLY A 108 -6.48 -8.57 2.99
N SER A 109 -5.92 -9.73 3.35
CA SER A 109 -4.69 -9.81 4.13
C SER A 109 -3.48 -9.31 3.35
N LEU A 110 -2.57 -8.64 4.05
CA LEU A 110 -1.32 -8.17 3.48
C LEU A 110 -0.24 -9.25 3.61
N TYR A 111 0.32 -9.68 2.49
CA TYR A 111 1.49 -10.52 2.45
C TYR A 111 2.74 -9.70 2.22
N VAL A 112 3.75 -9.91 3.06
CA VAL A 112 5.01 -9.16 3.02
C VAL A 112 6.21 -10.09 3.08
N THR A 113 7.24 -9.78 2.30
CA THR A 113 8.52 -10.50 2.38
C THR A 113 9.43 -9.89 3.44
N ARG A 114 10.12 -10.73 4.21
CA ARG A 114 11.25 -10.33 5.06
C ARG A 114 12.52 -11.01 4.59
N SER A 115 13.61 -10.27 4.50
CA SER A 115 14.95 -10.82 4.31
C SER A 115 15.81 -10.32 5.45
N GLY A 116 16.63 -11.23 5.99
CA GLY A 116 17.75 -10.80 6.82
C GLY A 116 18.76 -10.01 6.01
N SER A 117 19.78 -9.50 6.70
CA SER A 117 20.96 -8.89 6.08
C SER A 117 21.63 -9.84 5.07
N ARG A 118 22.39 -9.30 4.11
CA ARG A 118 23.07 -10.09 3.07
C ARG A 118 23.91 -11.22 3.70
N GLY A 119 23.54 -12.47 3.41
CA GLY A 119 24.22 -13.67 3.94
C GLY A 119 23.53 -14.32 5.16
N GLN A 120 22.53 -13.66 5.75
CA GLN A 120 21.72 -14.22 6.82
C GLN A 120 20.53 -14.98 6.23
N ARG A 121 20.46 -16.28 6.50
CA ARG A 121 19.23 -17.06 6.30
C ARG A 121 18.26 -16.65 7.40
N VAL A 122 17.08 -16.17 7.02
CA VAL A 122 15.97 -16.02 7.96
C VAL A 122 15.07 -17.25 7.84
N PRO A 123 14.71 -17.91 8.95
CA PRO A 123 13.89 -19.12 8.91
C PRO A 123 12.45 -18.86 8.43
N VAL A 124 12.01 -17.60 8.43
CA VAL A 124 10.73 -17.16 7.86
C VAL A 124 10.97 -15.91 7.03
N SER A 125 10.60 -16.00 5.75
CA SER A 125 10.82 -14.96 4.75
C SER A 125 9.54 -14.39 4.14
N LEU A 126 8.37 -14.91 4.54
CA LEU A 126 7.04 -14.45 4.14
C LEU A 126 6.12 -14.37 5.37
N PHE A 127 5.43 -13.25 5.53
CA PHE A 127 4.46 -12.98 6.59
C PHE A 127 3.11 -12.65 5.98
N ARG A 128 2.06 -13.10 6.66
CA ARG A 128 0.69 -12.66 6.45
C ARG A 128 0.32 -11.73 7.60
N ILE A 129 -0.32 -10.62 7.29
CA ILE A 129 -0.88 -9.67 8.24
C ILE A 129 -2.36 -9.59 7.90
N ASN A 130 -3.23 -10.09 8.78
CA ASN A 130 -4.66 -10.03 8.53
C ASN A 130 -5.19 -8.60 8.69
N THR A 131 -6.46 -8.41 8.34
CA THR A 131 -7.13 -7.11 8.46
C THR A 131 -7.16 -6.57 9.89
N ASP A 132 -7.05 -7.43 10.91
CA ASP A 132 -6.99 -7.07 12.33
C ASP A 132 -5.56 -6.74 12.81
N GLY A 133 -4.55 -6.87 11.95
CA GLY A 133 -3.15 -6.61 12.27
C GLY A 133 -2.40 -7.80 12.89
N GLU A 134 -3.03 -8.98 12.99
CA GLU A 134 -2.36 -10.18 13.46
C GLU A 134 -1.34 -10.66 12.43
N ILE A 135 -0.11 -10.86 12.90
CA ILE A 135 1.01 -11.29 12.07
C ILE A 135 1.21 -12.80 12.23
N SER A 136 1.22 -13.53 11.13
CA SER A 136 1.56 -14.95 11.09
C SER A 136 2.62 -15.25 10.03
N SER A 137 3.44 -16.26 10.29
CA SER A 137 4.43 -16.76 9.33
C SER A 137 3.76 -17.67 8.31
N VAL A 138 4.08 -17.51 7.03
CA VAL A 138 3.74 -18.53 6.03
C VAL A 138 4.79 -19.65 6.11
N SER A 139 4.33 -20.89 6.27
CA SER A 139 5.22 -22.06 6.36
C SER A 139 5.91 -22.34 5.03
N GLY A 140 7.15 -22.83 5.11
CA GLY A 140 7.98 -23.16 3.94
C GLY A 140 9.10 -22.15 3.70
N GLU A 141 10.15 -22.59 3.02
CA GLU A 141 11.35 -21.77 2.79
C GLU A 141 11.44 -21.32 1.33
N ILE A 142 11.23 -20.03 1.09
CA ILE A 142 11.71 -19.36 -0.12
C ILE A 142 12.97 -18.62 0.28
N THR A 143 14.08 -18.92 -0.39
CA THR A 143 15.35 -18.26 -0.07
C THR A 143 15.41 -16.92 -0.79
N ASN A 144 15.60 -15.84 -0.05
CA ASN A 144 15.66 -14.47 -0.58
C ASN A 144 14.44 -14.11 -1.47
N PRO A 145 13.20 -14.19 -0.94
CA PRO A 145 12.04 -13.77 -1.69
C PRO A 145 12.09 -12.27 -1.95
N THR A 146 11.61 -11.84 -3.12
CA THR A 146 11.76 -10.46 -3.60
C THR A 146 10.50 -9.81 -4.14
N SER A 147 9.47 -10.55 -4.52
CA SER A 147 8.22 -9.97 -5.02
C SER A 147 7.11 -10.98 -4.77
N ILE A 148 5.92 -10.48 -4.50
CA ILE A 148 4.70 -11.27 -4.33
C ILE A 148 3.67 -10.71 -5.31
N ALA A 149 2.93 -11.57 -5.98
CA ALA A 149 1.75 -11.19 -6.75
C ALA A 149 0.70 -12.31 -6.71
N PHE A 150 -0.56 -11.93 -6.80
CA PHE A 150 -1.67 -12.85 -6.97
C PHE A 150 -2.10 -12.84 -8.44
N ASP A 151 -2.43 -14.01 -8.99
CA ASP A 151 -3.11 -14.08 -10.28
C ASP A 151 -4.60 -13.75 -10.15
N SER A 152 -5.31 -13.70 -11.29
CA SER A 152 -6.76 -13.43 -11.33
C SER A 152 -7.63 -14.47 -10.62
N LEU A 153 -7.06 -15.62 -10.25
CA LEU A 153 -7.73 -16.69 -9.52
C LEU A 153 -7.35 -16.71 -8.02
N GLY A 154 -6.59 -15.72 -7.54
CA GLY A 154 -6.13 -15.65 -6.15
C GLY A 154 -4.97 -16.59 -5.84
N GLN A 155 -4.28 -17.17 -6.82
CA GLN A 155 -3.06 -17.94 -6.54
C GLN A 155 -1.87 -17.01 -6.33
N MET A 156 -1.16 -17.23 -5.23
CA MET A 156 0.02 -16.46 -4.88
C MET A 156 1.27 -17.01 -5.58
N TYR A 157 2.06 -16.08 -6.12
CA TYR A 157 3.36 -16.34 -6.71
C TYR A 157 4.42 -15.45 -6.07
N VAL A 158 5.60 -16.01 -5.86
CA VAL A 158 6.70 -15.35 -5.17
C VAL A 158 8.00 -15.56 -5.93
N THR A 159 8.72 -14.48 -6.25
CA THR A 159 10.04 -14.59 -6.87
C THR A 159 11.12 -14.83 -5.83
N SER A 160 12.09 -15.66 -6.18
CA SER A 160 13.34 -15.85 -5.45
C SER A 160 14.50 -15.35 -6.29
N ARG A 161 15.22 -14.34 -5.79
CA ARG A 161 16.37 -13.78 -6.51
C ARG A 161 17.62 -14.65 -6.43
N LEU A 162 17.67 -15.61 -5.50
CA LEU A 162 18.87 -16.43 -5.30
C LEU A 162 19.00 -17.51 -6.38
N ASP A 163 17.88 -18.17 -6.68
CA ASP A 163 17.83 -19.32 -7.60
C ASP A 163 17.08 -19.00 -8.92
N GLY A 164 16.62 -17.76 -9.10
CA GLY A 164 15.95 -17.32 -10.32
C GLY A 164 14.65 -18.07 -10.58
N THR A 165 13.91 -18.38 -9.52
CA THR A 165 12.67 -19.17 -9.57
C THR A 165 11.47 -18.33 -9.17
N VAL A 166 10.35 -18.52 -9.85
CA VAL A 166 9.02 -18.16 -9.35
C VAL A 166 8.44 -19.38 -8.67
N TYR A 167 8.08 -19.23 -7.41
CA TYR A 167 7.36 -20.23 -6.64
C TYR A 167 5.87 -19.90 -6.63
N ARG A 168 5.03 -20.92 -6.75
CA ARG A 168 3.60 -20.84 -6.44
C ARG A 168 3.40 -21.30 -4.99
N VAL A 169 2.62 -20.54 -4.23
CA VAL A 169 2.19 -20.92 -2.87
C VAL A 169 0.78 -21.46 -2.97
N THR A 170 0.58 -22.72 -2.56
CA THR A 170 -0.75 -23.36 -2.58
C THR A 170 -1.63 -22.84 -1.44
N PRO A 171 -2.96 -23.02 -1.50
CA PRO A 171 -3.84 -22.70 -0.38
C PRO A 171 -3.50 -23.41 0.94
N PHE A 172 -2.77 -24.54 0.86
CA PHE A 172 -2.26 -25.26 2.03
C PHE A 172 -0.85 -24.79 2.46
N HIS A 173 -0.40 -23.64 1.96
CA HIS A 173 0.92 -23.05 2.19
C HIS A 173 2.09 -23.94 1.76
N GLU A 174 1.90 -24.80 0.75
CA GLU A 174 2.99 -25.53 0.14
C GLU A 174 3.67 -24.67 -0.92
N ILE A 175 5.00 -24.74 -0.98
CA ILE A 175 5.80 -23.91 -1.88
C ILE A 175 6.30 -24.80 -3.02
N VAL A 176 5.81 -24.54 -4.24
CA VAL A 176 6.09 -25.35 -5.42
C VAL A 176 6.76 -24.50 -6.50
N PRO A 177 7.92 -24.89 -7.04
CA PRO A 177 8.52 -24.19 -8.17
C PRO A 177 7.58 -24.18 -9.37
N PHE A 178 7.30 -23.00 -9.91
CA PHE A 178 6.44 -22.81 -11.07
C PHE A 178 7.25 -22.54 -12.34
N ALA A 179 8.14 -21.55 -12.30
CA ALA A 179 9.02 -21.20 -13.42
C ALA A 179 10.47 -21.04 -12.93
N ARG A 180 11.44 -21.41 -13.76
CA ARG A 180 12.88 -21.43 -13.42
C ARG A 180 13.71 -20.72 -14.48
N ASN A 181 15.00 -20.53 -14.19
CA ASN A 181 16.00 -19.95 -15.09
C ASN A 181 15.70 -18.48 -15.45
N LEU A 182 15.15 -17.71 -14.51
CA LEU A 182 14.74 -16.31 -14.68
C LEU A 182 15.83 -15.32 -14.23
N GLY A 183 17.10 -15.73 -14.29
CA GLY A 183 18.24 -14.91 -13.87
C GLY A 183 18.15 -14.49 -12.39
N VAL A 184 18.20 -13.18 -12.15
CA VAL A 184 18.06 -12.59 -10.80
C VAL A 184 16.66 -11.99 -10.66
N ALA A 185 15.66 -12.86 -10.50
CA ALA A 185 14.24 -12.48 -10.47
C ALA A 185 13.90 -11.56 -9.30
N THR A 186 13.33 -10.38 -9.59
CA THR A 186 13.00 -9.36 -8.57
C THR A 186 11.64 -8.71 -8.68
N GLY A 187 11.06 -8.69 -9.87
CA GLY A 187 9.73 -8.11 -10.11
C GLY A 187 8.79 -9.17 -10.61
N LEU A 188 7.53 -9.09 -10.21
CA LEU A 188 6.48 -10.02 -10.61
C LEU A 188 5.17 -9.24 -10.73
N ALA A 189 4.51 -9.37 -11.88
CA ALA A 189 3.18 -8.80 -12.08
C ALA A 189 2.38 -9.64 -13.10
N PHE A 190 1.06 -9.55 -12.99
CA PHE A 190 0.12 -10.11 -13.96
C PHE A 190 -0.55 -8.99 -14.73
N ASP A 191 -0.73 -9.16 -16.03
CA ASP A 191 -1.56 -8.24 -16.82
C ASP A 191 -3.05 -8.60 -16.73
N GLY A 192 -3.91 -7.76 -17.31
CA GLY A 192 -5.37 -7.99 -17.32
C GLY A 192 -5.84 -9.25 -18.07
N ALA A 193 -4.96 -9.90 -18.84
CA ALA A 193 -5.22 -11.18 -19.49
C ALA A 193 -4.71 -12.39 -18.68
N GLY A 194 -4.14 -12.16 -17.50
CA GLY A 194 -3.57 -13.20 -16.63
C GLY A 194 -2.19 -13.68 -17.06
N ARG A 195 -1.46 -12.94 -17.91
CA ARG A 195 -0.09 -13.30 -18.30
C ARG A 195 0.89 -12.81 -17.25
N MET A 196 1.82 -13.68 -16.85
CA MET A 196 2.84 -13.37 -15.85
C MET A 196 4.07 -12.73 -16.50
N TYR A 197 4.57 -11.67 -15.86
CA TYR A 197 5.80 -10.99 -16.25
C TYR A 197 6.77 -10.96 -15.06
N VAL A 198 8.03 -11.33 -15.32
CA VAL A 198 9.08 -11.42 -14.32
C VAL A 198 10.26 -10.55 -14.75
N GLY A 199 10.59 -9.55 -13.94
CA GLY A 199 11.76 -8.70 -14.16
C GLY A 199 13.00 -9.31 -13.50
N ASP A 200 14.12 -9.34 -14.22
CA ASP A 200 15.43 -9.71 -13.69
C ASP A 200 16.38 -8.50 -13.60
N ARG A 201 17.30 -8.49 -12.63
CA ARG A 201 18.25 -7.37 -12.45
C ARG A 201 19.21 -7.17 -13.64
N THR A 202 19.35 -8.16 -14.51
CA THR A 202 20.20 -8.07 -15.69
C THR A 202 19.54 -7.27 -16.82
N GLY A 203 18.26 -6.89 -16.66
CA GLY A 203 17.51 -6.08 -17.62
C GLY A 203 16.51 -6.88 -18.43
N THR A 204 16.44 -8.21 -18.28
CA THR A 204 15.44 -9.01 -18.99
C THR A 204 14.09 -8.92 -18.29
N ILE A 205 13.04 -8.71 -19.06
CA ILE A 205 11.68 -9.00 -18.64
C ILE A 205 11.27 -10.29 -19.34
N HIS A 206 11.02 -11.32 -18.54
CA HIS A 206 10.51 -12.61 -18.99
C HIS A 206 8.99 -12.54 -19.01
N ARG A 207 8.36 -13.13 -20.03
CA ARG A 207 6.95 -13.49 -20.00
C ARG A 207 6.85 -14.97 -19.72
N VAL A 208 5.99 -15.35 -18.77
CA VAL A 208 5.81 -16.73 -18.32
C VAL A 208 4.38 -17.18 -18.63
N ASN A 209 4.24 -18.35 -19.25
CA ASN A 209 2.94 -18.92 -19.59
C ASN A 209 2.33 -19.73 -18.43
N GLY A 210 1.09 -20.20 -18.58
CA GLY A 210 0.39 -20.99 -17.55
C GLY A 210 1.01 -22.35 -17.21
N HIS A 211 2.03 -22.79 -17.96
CA HIS A 211 2.79 -24.02 -17.71
C HIS A 211 4.16 -23.74 -17.04
N GLY A 212 4.49 -22.48 -16.77
CA GLY A 212 5.77 -22.09 -16.16
C GLY A 212 6.93 -21.99 -17.15
N GLU A 213 6.65 -22.04 -18.45
CA GLU A 213 7.66 -21.82 -19.49
C GLU A 213 7.84 -20.32 -19.70
N SER A 214 9.10 -19.89 -19.88
CA SER A 214 9.45 -18.48 -20.05
C SER A 214 10.04 -18.18 -21.42
N ASP A 215 9.73 -16.98 -21.91
CA ASP A 215 10.37 -16.35 -23.06
C ASP A 215 10.79 -14.91 -22.74
N VAL A 216 11.79 -14.39 -23.46
CA VAL A 216 12.20 -12.99 -23.31
C VAL A 216 11.15 -12.10 -23.98
N TRP A 217 10.50 -11.26 -23.18
CA TRP A 217 9.51 -10.31 -23.66
C TRP A 217 10.12 -8.95 -23.99
N ALA A 218 11.00 -8.44 -23.13
CA ALA A 218 11.68 -7.17 -23.33
C ALA A 218 13.07 -7.16 -22.69
N LEU A 219 13.88 -6.19 -23.11
CA LEU A 219 15.19 -5.90 -22.56
C LEU A 219 15.26 -4.43 -22.14
N LEU A 220 15.77 -4.22 -20.94
CA LEU A 220 16.12 -2.93 -20.35
C LEU A 220 17.63 -2.91 -20.10
N GLU A 221 18.15 -1.75 -19.70
CA GLU A 221 19.52 -1.69 -19.19
C GLU A 221 19.67 -2.52 -17.92
N GLN A 222 20.88 -2.95 -17.58
CA GLN A 222 21.12 -3.61 -16.31
C GLN A 222 20.96 -2.60 -15.16
N SER A 223 20.30 -3.02 -14.07
CA SER A 223 20.19 -2.19 -12.87
C SER A 223 20.83 -2.87 -11.67
N VAL A 224 21.56 -2.06 -10.90
CA VAL A 224 22.04 -2.47 -9.55
C VAL A 224 20.88 -2.52 -8.55
N ALA A 225 19.78 -1.82 -8.84
CA ALA A 225 18.52 -1.92 -8.11
C ALA A 225 17.64 -3.05 -8.68
N ALA A 226 16.69 -3.53 -7.89
CA ALA A 226 15.68 -4.47 -8.36
C ALA A 226 14.73 -3.77 -9.34
N TYR A 227 14.37 -4.44 -10.44
CA TYR A 227 13.20 -4.05 -11.22
C TYR A 227 11.96 -4.59 -10.53
N HIS A 228 11.01 -3.69 -10.25
CA HIS A 228 9.67 -4.01 -9.81
C HIS A 228 8.71 -3.73 -10.97
N LEU A 229 7.62 -4.49 -11.02
CA LEU A 229 6.62 -4.41 -12.08
C LEU A 229 5.25 -4.20 -11.43
N ALA A 230 4.43 -3.39 -12.08
CA ALA A 230 3.01 -3.23 -11.81
C ALA A 230 2.33 -2.94 -13.14
N PHE A 231 1.11 -3.44 -13.30
CA PHE A 231 0.24 -3.02 -14.40
C PHE A 231 -0.69 -1.92 -13.91
N GLY A 232 -0.91 -0.92 -14.77
CA GLY A 232 -1.93 0.10 -14.55
C GLY A 232 -3.34 -0.50 -14.64
N PRO A 233 -4.36 0.26 -14.23
CA PRO A 233 -5.76 -0.14 -14.36
C PRO A 233 -6.27 -0.14 -15.82
N ASP A 234 -5.46 0.30 -16.79
CA ASP A 234 -5.76 0.50 -18.20
C ASP A 234 -5.24 -0.61 -19.14
#